data_AF-A0A851JM70-F1
#
_entry.id   AF-A0A851JM70-F1
#
_cell.length_a   1.000
_cell.length_b   1.000
_cell.length_c   1.000
_cell.angle_alpha   90.00
_cell.angle_beta   90.00
_cell.angle_gamma   90.00
#
_symmetry.space_group_name_H-M   'P 1'
#
loop_
_entity.id
_entity.type
_entity.pdbx_description
1 polymer ?
#
loop_
_entity_poly.entity_id
_entity_poly.type
_entity_poly.pdbx_seq_one_letter_code
_entity_poly.pdbx_strand_id
1 'polypeptide(L)' 'QLSGSPLPQKWRPFCLRFEGLVEDFNFGTLLRLDSRREYSEENTIFATRIQFLAVEIARNREGCNDRVYGSAQQETSG' A
#
# COMPACT_ATOMS: atom_id res chain seq x y z
N GLN A 1 17.73 -3.47 18.93
CA GLN A 1 16.95 -4.61 18.39
C GLN A 1 15.49 -4.35 18.73
N LEU A 2 14.70 -3.78 17.82
CA LEU A 2 13.27 -3.47 18.06
C LEU A 2 12.43 -4.70 17.75
N SER A 3 12.45 -5.69 18.64
CA SER A 3 11.64 -6.90 18.56
C SER A 3 10.45 -6.79 19.51
N GLY A 4 9.22 -6.88 19.01
CA GLY A 4 8.07 -7.19 19.88
C GLY A 4 6.71 -6.64 19.50
N SER A 5 6.55 -5.89 18.41
CA SER A 5 5.18 -5.52 17.98
C SER A 5 4.48 -6.73 17.35
N PRO A 6 3.22 -7.08 17.73
CA PRO A 6 2.46 -8.19 17.17
C PRO A 6 1.88 -7.89 15.77
N LEU A 7 1.98 -6.63 15.30
CA LEU A 7 1.56 -6.19 13.97
C LEU A 7 2.24 -6.96 12.81
N PRO A 8 3.59 -7.13 12.77
CA PRO A 8 4.26 -7.94 11.75
C PRO A 8 3.86 -9.42 11.74
N GLN A 9 3.34 -9.96 12.85
CA GLN A 9 2.92 -11.37 12.92
C GLN A 9 1.59 -11.63 12.19
N LYS A 10 0.72 -10.63 12.04
CA LYS A 10 -0.55 -10.77 11.30
C LYS A 10 -0.35 -10.71 9.78
N TRP A 11 0.60 -9.88 9.33
CA TRP A 11 0.89 -9.73 7.91
C TRP A 11 1.63 -10.93 7.32
N ARG A 12 2.53 -11.58 8.08
CA ARG A 12 3.25 -12.78 7.61
C ARG A 12 2.34 -13.88 7.04
N PRO A 13 1.37 -14.43 7.80
CA PRO A 13 0.48 -15.47 7.27
C PRO A 13 -0.47 -14.92 6.19
N PHE A 14 -0.75 -13.62 6.16
CA PHE A 14 -1.48 -13.01 5.06
C PHE A 14 -0.67 -13.00 3.77
N CYS A 15 0.57 -12.51 3.80
CA CYS A 15 1.44 -12.41 2.62
C CYS A 15 1.81 -13.78 2.05
N LEU A 16 2.10 -14.76 2.91
CA LEU A 16 2.46 -16.12 2.48
C LEU A 16 1.36 -16.83 1.67
N ARG A 17 0.08 -16.45 1.83
CA ARG A 17 -1.01 -17.00 1.01
C ARG A 17 -0.91 -16.66 -0.48
N PHE A 18 -0.07 -15.70 -0.83
CA PHE A 18 0.12 -15.25 -2.21
C PHE A 18 1.46 -15.70 -2.81
N GLU A 19 2.24 -16.49 -2.08
CA GLU A 19 3.46 -17.10 -2.59
C GLU A 19 3.14 -17.98 -3.82
N GLY A 20 3.81 -17.73 -4.94
CA GLY A 20 3.55 -18.42 -6.22
C GLY A 20 2.28 -17.98 -6.96
N LEU A 21 1.40 -17.18 -6.35
CA LEU A 21 0.21 -16.60 -6.99
C LEU A 21 0.46 -15.18 -7.50
N VAL A 22 1.20 -14.40 -6.72
CA VAL A 22 1.58 -13.03 -7.06
C VAL A 22 3.08 -13.01 -7.29
N GLU A 23 3.48 -12.63 -8.49
CA GLU A 23 4.89 -12.39 -8.81
C GLU A 23 5.46 -11.34 -7.84
N ASP A 24 6.63 -11.65 -7.29
CA ASP A 24 7.35 -10.76 -6.37
C ASP A 24 6.48 -10.31 -5.17
N PHE A 25 5.68 -11.22 -4.62
CA PHE A 25 4.75 -10.93 -3.50
C PHE A 25 5.43 -10.24 -2.29
N ASN A 26 6.71 -10.55 -2.05
CA ASN A 26 7.50 -10.02 -0.95
C ASN A 26 8.37 -8.81 -1.33
N PHE A 27 8.29 -8.32 -2.57
CA PHE A 27 9.07 -7.17 -3.03
C PHE A 27 8.74 -5.91 -2.24
N GLY A 28 9.78 -5.13 -1.95
CA GLY A 28 9.69 -3.91 -1.18
C GLY A 28 9.13 -2.74 -1.99
N THR A 29 8.15 -2.04 -1.44
CA THR A 29 7.58 -0.83 -2.05
C THR A 29 7.26 0.21 -0.98
N LEU A 30 6.99 1.43 -1.43
CA LEU A 30 6.56 2.54 -0.58
C LEU A 30 5.04 2.56 -0.48
N LEU A 31 4.52 2.77 0.73
CA LEU A 31 3.09 2.89 1.00
C LEU A 31 2.81 4.20 1.74
N ARG A 32 1.83 4.95 1.26
CA ARG A 32 1.34 6.16 1.94
C ARG A 32 0.55 5.82 3.20
N LEU A 33 0.78 6.54 4.29
CA LEU A 33 0.00 6.42 5.52
C LEU A 33 -1.39 7.05 5.36
N ASP A 34 -1.45 8.27 4.84
CA ASP A 34 -2.68 8.97 4.43
C ASP A 34 -2.74 9.03 2.90
N SER A 35 -3.80 8.46 2.30
CA SER A 35 -3.99 8.43 0.84
C SER A 35 -4.27 9.80 0.22
N ARG A 36 -4.65 10.79 1.04
CA ARG A 36 -4.98 12.15 0.61
C ARG A 36 -3.77 13.07 0.55
N ARG A 37 -2.61 12.60 1.03
CA ARG A 37 -1.35 13.34 1.12
C ARG A 37 -0.33 12.70 0.19
N GLU A 38 0.62 13.50 -0.29
CA GLU A 38 1.71 13.01 -1.13
C GLU A 38 2.71 12.12 -0.38
N TYR A 39 3.59 11.47 -1.13
CA TYR A 39 4.74 10.78 -0.55
C TYR A 39 5.69 11.80 0.10
N SER A 40 5.87 11.66 1.41
CA SER A 40 6.85 12.41 2.21
C SER A 40 7.45 11.50 3.26
N GLU A 41 8.57 11.90 3.87
CA GLU A 41 9.21 11.12 4.94
C GLU A 41 8.24 10.78 6.08
N GLU A 42 7.37 11.72 6.44
CA GLU A 42 6.35 11.57 7.48
C GLU A 42 5.09 10.79 7.05
N ASN A 43 4.83 10.69 5.74
CA ASN A 43 3.63 10.03 5.20
C ASN A 43 3.95 8.71 4.48
N THR A 44 5.18 8.21 4.56
CA THR A 44 5.62 7.04 3.78
C THR A 44 6.24 5.98 4.67
N ILE A 45 5.85 4.74 4.46
CA ILE A 45 6.48 3.57 5.08
C ILE A 45 6.92 2.56 4.02
N PHE A 46 7.92 1.75 4.36
CA PHE A 46 8.29 0.59 3.58
C PHE A 46 7.33 -0.58 3.85
N ALA A 47 6.79 -1.17 2.80
CA ALA A 47 5.85 -2.27 2.84
C ALA A 47 6.20 -3.32 1.78
N THR A 48 5.67 -4.53 1.94
CA THR A 48 5.73 -5.56 0.88
C THR A 48 4.66 -5.30 -0.18
N ARG A 49 4.86 -5.82 -1.39
CA ARG A 49 3.91 -5.74 -2.50
C ARG A 49 2.51 -6.19 -2.08
N ILE A 50 2.40 -7.29 -1.34
CA ILE A 50 1.10 -7.77 -0.85
C ILE A 50 0.45 -6.80 0.15
N GLN A 51 1.22 -6.19 1.05
CA GLN A 51 0.69 -5.18 1.96
C GLN A 51 0.18 -3.96 1.20
N PHE A 52 0.96 -3.49 0.23
CA PHE A 52 0.58 -2.37 -0.64
C PHE A 52 -0.72 -2.67 -1.39
N LEU A 53 -0.79 -3.81 -2.07
CA LEU A 53 -1.98 -4.22 -2.84
C LEU A 53 -3.21 -4.34 -1.94
N ALA A 54 -3.08 -4.97 -0.77
CA ALA A 54 -4.20 -5.10 0.16
C ALA A 54 -4.78 -3.74 0.58
N VAL A 55 -3.91 -2.79 0.91
CA VAL A 55 -4.31 -1.45 1.34
C VAL A 55 -4.89 -0.63 0.18
N GLU A 56 -4.25 -0.62 -0.99
CA GLU A 56 -4.72 0.14 -2.15
C GLU A 56 -6.04 -0.42 -2.73
N ILE A 57 -6.24 -1.75 -2.71
CA ILE A 57 -7.51 -2.35 -3.11
C ILE A 57 -8.64 -1.92 -2.16
N ALA A 58 -8.38 -1.90 -0.85
CA ALA A 58 -9.36 -1.41 0.12
C ALA A 58 -9.68 0.08 -0.11
N ARG A 59 -8.65 0.93 -0.29
CA ARG A 59 -8.80 2.35 -0.58
C ARG A 59 -9.64 2.61 -1.84
N ASN A 60 -9.40 1.85 -2.91
CA ASN A 60 -10.16 1.96 -4.14
C ASN A 60 -11.62 1.54 -3.96
N ARG A 61 -11.89 0.49 -3.17
CA ARG A 61 -13.26 0.04 -2.85
C ARG A 61 -14.02 1.04 -1.97
N GLU A 62 -13.31 1.77 -1.12
CA GLU A 62 -13.88 2.77 -0.20
C GLU A 62 -13.94 4.19 -0.80
N GLY A 63 -13.44 4.40 -2.02
CA GLY A 63 -13.42 5.72 -2.69
C GLY A 63 -12.33 6.68 -2.16
N CYS A 64 -11.42 6.20 -1.30
CA CYS A 64 -10.35 7.00 -0.71
C CYS A 64 -9.34 7.54 -1.74
N ASN A 65 -9.27 6.94 -2.93
CA ASN A 65 -8.41 7.36 -4.05
C ASN A 65 -9.17 8.14 -5.15
N ASP A 66 -10.48 8.36 -5.03
CA ASP A 66 -11.27 9.01 -6.09
C ASP A 66 -10.76 10.42 -6.41
N ARG A 67 -10.30 11.14 -5.38
CA ARG A 67 -9.68 12.47 -5.53
C ARG A 67 -8.38 12.42 -6.32
N VAL A 68 -7.54 11.41 -6.08
CA VAL A 68 -6.25 11.25 -6.80
C VAL A 68 -6.51 10.92 -8.26
N TYR A 69 -7.47 10.02 -8.53
CA TYR A 69 -7.87 9.67 -9.89
C TYR A 69 -8.42 10.89 -10.64
N GLY A 70 -9.30 11.68 -10.01
CA GLY A 70 -9.86 12.89 -10.60
C GLY A 70 -8.81 13.95 -10.94
N SER A 71 -7.81 14.17 -10.07
CA SER A 71 -6.70 15.10 -10.33
C SER A 71 -5.82 14.62 -11.49
N ALA A 72 -5.49 13.32 -11.53
CA ALA A 72 -4.66 12.76 -12.59
C ALA A 72 -5.31 12.88 -13.98
N GLN A 73 -6.64 12.75 -14.08
CA GLN A 73 -7.38 12.91 -15.33
C GLN A 73 -7.44 14.36 -15.83
N GLN A 74 -7.41 15.35 -14.93
CA GLN A 74 -7.35 16.76 -15.30
C GLN A 74 -5.99 17.11 -15.91
N GLU A 75 -4.91 16.55 -15.40
CA GLU A 75 -3.56 16.73 -15.94
C GLU A 75 -3.36 16.05 -17.30
N THR A 76 -4.09 14.97 -17.60
CA THR A 76 -3.99 14.28 -18.90
C THR A 76 -4.85 14.93 -20.00
N SER A 77 -5.77 15.82 -19.64
CA SER A 77 -6.69 16.48 -20.59
C SER A 77 -6.32 17.94 -20.89
N GLY A 78 -5.19 18.43 -20.34
CA GLY A 78 -4.66 19.78 -20.52
C GLY A 78 -3.54 19.86 -21.55
#